data_AF-A0A539EL59-F1
#
_entry.id   AF-A0A539EL59-F1
#
_cell.length_a   1.000
_cell.length_b   1.000
_cell.length_c   1.000
_cell.angle_alpha   90.00
_cell.angle_beta   90.00
_cell.angle_gamma   90.00
#
_symmetry.space_group_name_H-M   'P 1'
#
loop_
_entity.id
_entity.type
_entity.pdbx_description
1 polymer ?
#
loop_
_entity_poly.entity_id
_entity_poly.type
_entity_poly.pdbx_seq_one_letter_code
_entity_poly.pdbx_strand_id
1 'polypeptide(L)'
;MRTVIFLPVLVLFATAAASAEGKTAACKGEVERLCKGVEPGQGRILKCMREHEAELPEACRAAIGKAKEGVREKMQEKKAEYEEACKADADSEKCQAFKAKMQEKREKMKAVKGASEACLADKERLCKDVKPGEGRIMECLKAHEAELSEACRAAKANKHGKAEKKEKPEPKKG
;
A
#
# COMPACT_ATOMS: atom_id res chain seq x y z
N MET A 1 13.58 -24.22 -66.39
CA MET A 1 12.89 -25.52 -66.20
C MET A 1 12.97 -25.90 -64.73
N ARG A 2 11.79 -26.16 -64.11
CA ARG A 2 11.52 -27.09 -62.98
C ARG A 2 12.35 -26.92 -61.69
N THR A 3 11.81 -26.70 -60.49
CA THR A 3 10.42 -26.72 -59.99
C THR A 3 10.46 -26.02 -58.64
N VAL A 4 9.55 -25.07 -58.43
CA VAL A 4 9.31 -24.43 -57.13
C VAL A 4 8.35 -25.34 -56.38
N ILE A 5 8.78 -25.99 -55.29
CA ILE A 5 7.90 -26.76 -54.42
C ILE A 5 7.58 -25.91 -53.20
N PHE A 6 6.45 -25.22 -53.29
CA PHE A 6 5.68 -24.72 -52.17
C PHE A 6 5.08 -25.93 -51.43
N LEU A 7 5.58 -26.25 -50.24
CA LEU A 7 4.90 -27.14 -49.29
C LEU A 7 4.18 -26.27 -48.24
N PRO A 8 2.84 -26.31 -48.17
CA PRO A 8 2.07 -25.51 -47.23
C PRO A 8 2.00 -26.26 -45.90
N VAL A 9 2.97 -26.05 -45.01
CA VAL A 9 2.82 -26.50 -43.62
C VAL A 9 2.02 -25.45 -42.86
N LEU A 10 0.71 -25.63 -42.99
CA LEU A 10 -0.34 -25.37 -42.02
C LEU A 10 0.10 -24.63 -40.76
N VAL A 11 -0.22 -23.33 -40.74
CA VAL A 11 -0.08 -22.46 -39.58
C VAL A 11 -1.03 -22.95 -38.48
N LEU A 12 -0.51 -23.71 -37.52
CA LEU A 12 -1.16 -23.93 -36.23
C LEU A 12 -0.89 -22.70 -35.35
N PHE A 13 -1.70 -21.67 -35.53
CA PHE A 13 -1.83 -20.58 -34.57
C PHE A 13 -2.31 -21.15 -33.23
N ALA A 14 -1.39 -21.46 -32.33
CA ALA A 14 -1.72 -21.56 -30.92
C ALA A 14 -1.91 -20.13 -30.39
N THR A 15 -3.14 -19.62 -30.44
CA THR A 15 -3.50 -18.39 -29.73
C THR A 15 -3.47 -18.66 -28.23
N ALA A 16 -2.31 -18.51 -27.61
CA ALA A 16 -2.20 -18.43 -26.17
C ALA A 16 -2.73 -17.06 -25.72
N ALA A 17 -4.05 -16.95 -25.56
CA ALA A 17 -4.67 -15.85 -24.83
C ALA A 17 -4.41 -16.06 -23.32
N ALA A 18 -3.20 -15.75 -22.87
CA ALA A 18 -2.91 -15.61 -21.45
C ALA A 18 -3.42 -14.23 -21.01
N SER A 19 -4.66 -14.20 -20.48
CA SER A 19 -5.32 -13.00 -20.00
C SER A 19 -4.46 -12.29 -18.96
N ALA A 20 -3.88 -11.16 -19.34
CA ALA A 20 -3.17 -10.24 -18.44
C ALA A 20 -4.16 -9.31 -17.74
N GLU A 21 -5.14 -9.88 -17.03
CA GLU A 21 -6.06 -9.10 -16.21
C GLU A 21 -6.26 -9.82 -14.87
N GLY A 22 -5.80 -9.21 -13.78
CA GLY A 22 -6.24 -9.62 -12.44
C GLY A 22 -5.15 -9.97 -11.43
N LYS A 23 -4.40 -8.98 -10.95
CA LYS A 23 -3.75 -9.13 -9.63
C LYS A 23 -4.78 -9.16 -8.48
N THR A 24 -5.94 -8.54 -8.67
CA THR A 24 -7.05 -8.53 -7.69
C THR A 24 -8.25 -9.39 -8.11
N ALA A 25 -8.42 -9.66 -9.42
CA ALA A 25 -9.55 -10.43 -9.91
C ALA A 25 -9.47 -11.92 -9.51
N ALA A 26 -8.26 -12.49 -9.48
CA ALA A 26 -8.04 -13.91 -9.19
C ALA A 26 -8.58 -14.36 -7.82
N CYS A 27 -8.67 -13.45 -6.86
CA CYS A 27 -9.10 -13.75 -5.50
C CYS A 27 -10.47 -13.16 -5.16
N LYS A 28 -11.16 -12.49 -6.10
CA LYS A 28 -12.38 -11.72 -5.79
C LYS A 28 -13.48 -12.60 -5.16
N GLY A 29 -13.77 -13.76 -5.76
CA GLY A 29 -14.79 -14.68 -5.23
C GLY A 29 -14.43 -15.22 -3.84
N GLU A 30 -13.16 -15.54 -3.61
CA GLU A 30 -12.70 -16.01 -2.30
C GLU A 30 -12.75 -14.92 -1.24
N VAL A 31 -12.48 -13.67 -1.61
CA VAL A 31 -12.65 -12.53 -0.68
C VAL A 31 -14.11 -12.37 -0.28
N GLU A 32 -15.05 -12.52 -1.22
CA GLU A 32 -16.49 -12.42 -0.94
C GLU A 32 -17.01 -13.59 -0.09
N ARG A 33 -16.48 -14.80 -0.30
CA ARG A 33 -16.91 -16.02 0.39
C ARG A 33 -16.24 -16.21 1.75
N LEU A 34 -14.91 -16.11 1.82
CA LEU A 34 -14.10 -16.46 2.98
C LEU A 34 -13.83 -15.27 3.90
N CYS A 35 -13.70 -14.06 3.35
CA CYS A 35 -13.42 -12.84 4.13
C CYS A 35 -14.66 -11.94 4.29
N LYS A 36 -15.86 -12.52 4.26
CA LYS A 36 -17.10 -11.78 4.46
C LYS A 36 -17.08 -11.08 5.83
N GLY A 37 -17.31 -9.77 5.84
CA GLY A 37 -17.27 -8.95 7.05
C GLY A 37 -15.89 -8.42 7.43
N VAL A 38 -14.82 -8.81 6.73
CA VAL A 38 -13.51 -8.18 6.90
C VAL A 38 -13.52 -6.83 6.17
N GLU A 39 -13.26 -5.76 6.92
CA GLU A 39 -13.18 -4.44 6.31
C GLU A 39 -11.96 -4.30 5.38
N PRO A 40 -12.09 -3.68 4.19
CA PRO A 40 -10.97 -3.43 3.30
C PRO A 40 -9.94 -2.46 3.88
N GLY A 41 -8.73 -2.46 3.33
CA GLY A 41 -7.62 -1.59 3.76
C GLY A 41 -6.70 -2.21 4.80
N GLN A 42 -5.55 -1.56 5.05
CA GLN A 42 -4.53 -1.95 6.04
C GLN A 42 -4.04 -3.40 5.91
N GLY A 43 -4.19 -4.02 4.74
CA GLY A 43 -3.82 -5.42 4.52
C GLY A 43 -4.72 -6.44 5.24
N ARG A 44 -5.87 -6.06 5.80
CA ARG A 44 -6.77 -6.97 6.54
C ARG A 44 -7.29 -8.12 5.67
N ILE A 45 -7.76 -7.81 4.46
CA ILE A 45 -8.21 -8.83 3.50
C ILE A 45 -7.06 -9.78 3.13
N LEU A 46 -5.85 -9.25 2.93
CA LEU A 46 -4.69 -10.08 2.64
C LEU A 46 -4.29 -10.97 3.84
N LYS A 47 -4.49 -10.48 5.09
CA LYS A 47 -4.32 -11.30 6.30
C LYS A 47 -5.31 -12.46 6.32
N CYS A 48 -6.60 -12.16 6.17
CA CYS A 48 -7.66 -13.18 6.11
C CYS A 48 -7.40 -14.20 4.98
N MET A 49 -7.02 -13.75 3.78
CA MET A 49 -6.68 -14.65 2.67
C MET A 49 -5.47 -15.57 2.95
N ARG A 50 -4.52 -15.17 3.81
CA ARG A 50 -3.43 -16.05 4.24
C ARG A 50 -3.89 -17.09 5.26
N GLU A 51 -4.82 -16.72 6.14
CA GLU A 51 -5.41 -17.67 7.11
C GLU A 51 -6.23 -18.75 6.37
N HIS A 52 -6.84 -18.39 5.25
CA HIS A 52 -7.57 -19.30 4.38
C HIS A 52 -6.77 -19.83 3.18
N GLU A 53 -5.43 -19.76 3.21
CA GLU A 53 -4.58 -20.12 2.06
C GLU A 53 -4.85 -21.56 1.56
N ALA A 54 -5.20 -22.49 2.47
CA ALA A 54 -5.57 -23.87 2.17
C ALA A 54 -6.90 -24.05 1.41
N GLU A 55 -7.77 -23.04 1.40
CA GLU A 55 -9.09 -23.05 0.75
C GLU A 55 -9.11 -22.25 -0.56
N LEU A 56 -8.01 -21.57 -0.89
CA LEU A 56 -7.89 -20.77 -2.10
C LEU A 56 -7.67 -21.65 -3.35
N PRO A 57 -8.29 -21.31 -4.49
CA PRO A 57 -7.97 -21.94 -5.76
C PRO A 57 -6.54 -21.59 -6.18
N GLU A 58 -5.93 -22.49 -6.95
CA GLU A 58 -4.55 -22.37 -7.45
C GLU A 58 -4.27 -21.00 -8.08
N ALA A 59 -5.20 -20.47 -8.87
CA ALA A 59 -5.07 -19.16 -9.50
C ALA A 59 -4.93 -18.01 -8.47
N CYS A 60 -5.72 -18.04 -7.39
CA CYS A 60 -5.63 -17.03 -6.33
C CYS A 60 -4.35 -17.21 -5.51
N ARG A 61 -3.97 -18.45 -5.15
CA ARG A 61 -2.70 -18.75 -4.47
C ARG A 61 -1.50 -18.24 -5.27
N ALA A 62 -1.49 -18.53 -6.57
CA ALA A 62 -0.43 -18.06 -7.47
C ALA A 62 -0.39 -16.53 -7.54
N ALA A 63 -1.52 -15.84 -7.55
CA ALA A 63 -1.57 -14.38 -7.51
C ALA A 63 -0.99 -13.81 -6.21
N ILE A 64 -1.33 -14.39 -5.05
CA ILE A 64 -0.76 -14.03 -3.76
C ILE A 64 0.74 -14.33 -3.72
N GLY A 65 1.16 -15.48 -4.23
CA GLY A 65 2.56 -15.88 -4.37
C GLY A 65 3.37 -14.87 -5.18
N LYS A 66 2.90 -14.51 -6.39
CA LYS A 66 3.53 -13.47 -7.22
C LYS A 66 3.61 -12.12 -6.53
N ALA A 67 2.59 -11.74 -5.74
CA ALA A 67 2.61 -10.52 -4.95
C ALA A 67 3.66 -10.58 -3.81
N LYS A 68 3.76 -11.72 -3.11
CA LYS A 68 4.80 -11.97 -2.09
C LYS A 68 6.21 -11.90 -2.72
N GLU A 69 6.39 -12.51 -3.89
CA GLU A 69 7.65 -12.47 -4.65
C GLU A 69 8.05 -11.05 -5.04
N GLY A 70 7.13 -10.26 -5.59
CA GLY A 70 7.43 -8.86 -5.94
C GLY A 70 7.77 -7.97 -4.74
N VAL A 71 7.28 -8.30 -3.53
CA VAL A 71 7.73 -7.64 -2.30
C VAL A 71 9.13 -8.12 -1.90
N ARG A 72 9.39 -9.42 -2.00
CA ARG A 72 10.69 -10.03 -1.70
C ARG A 72 11.80 -9.50 -2.61
N GLU A 73 11.53 -9.41 -3.91
CA GLU A 73 12.45 -8.84 -4.91
C GLU A 73 12.83 -7.40 -4.56
N LYS A 74 11.85 -6.53 -4.28
CA LYS A 74 12.12 -5.14 -3.86
C LYS A 74 12.89 -5.06 -2.55
N MET A 75 12.66 -5.99 -1.63
CA MET A 75 13.41 -6.05 -0.38
C MET A 75 14.85 -6.52 -0.62
N GLN A 76 15.06 -7.47 -1.55
CA GLN A 76 16.38 -7.92 -1.96
C GLN A 76 17.17 -6.81 -2.66
N GLU A 77 16.52 -6.04 -3.55
CA GLU A 77 17.13 -4.85 -4.19
C GLU A 77 17.61 -3.84 -3.13
N LYS A 78 16.75 -3.50 -2.17
CA LYS A 78 17.15 -2.59 -1.07
C LYS A 78 18.21 -3.17 -0.14
N LYS A 79 18.22 -4.50 0.03
CA LYS A 79 19.26 -5.19 0.78
C LYS A 79 20.60 -5.13 0.05
N ALA A 80 20.61 -5.29 -1.27
CA ALA A 80 21.80 -5.12 -2.09
C ALA A 80 22.31 -3.67 -2.04
N GLU A 81 21.42 -2.67 -2.14
CA GLU A 81 21.76 -1.24 -1.98
C GLU A 81 22.38 -0.95 -0.60
N TYR A 82 21.81 -1.55 0.46
CA TYR A 82 22.38 -1.45 1.81
C TYR A 82 23.74 -2.14 1.92
N GLU A 83 23.88 -3.36 1.39
CA GLU A 83 25.15 -4.08 1.44
C GLU A 83 26.24 -3.35 0.65
N GLU A 84 25.94 -2.82 -0.53
CA GLU A 84 26.89 -1.99 -1.27
C GLU A 84 27.29 -0.73 -0.49
N ALA A 85 26.31 -0.04 0.11
CA ALA A 85 26.57 1.19 0.84
C ALA A 85 27.30 0.98 2.18
N CYS A 86 27.08 -0.15 2.85
CA CYS A 86 27.42 -0.34 4.27
C CYS A 86 28.31 -1.55 4.60
N LYS A 87 28.60 -2.46 3.66
CA LYS A 87 29.34 -3.72 3.95
C LYS A 87 30.79 -3.50 4.36
N ALA A 88 31.46 -2.49 3.80
CA ALA A 88 32.87 -2.21 4.08
C ALA A 88 33.06 -1.36 5.34
N ASP A 89 32.18 -0.38 5.56
CA ASP A 89 32.25 0.56 6.67
C ASP A 89 30.84 1.10 6.98
N ALA A 90 30.38 0.83 8.20
CA ALA A 90 29.06 1.22 8.69
C ALA A 90 28.93 2.72 9.00
N ASP A 91 30.06 3.41 9.15
CA ASP A 91 30.19 4.83 9.45
C ASP A 91 30.62 5.64 8.23
N SER A 92 30.82 5.01 7.07
CA SER A 92 31.07 5.74 5.83
C SER A 92 29.92 6.70 5.50
N GLU A 93 30.26 7.84 4.88
CA GLU A 93 29.27 8.86 4.47
C GLU A 93 28.15 8.25 3.60
N LYS A 94 28.50 7.31 2.71
CA LYS A 94 27.54 6.56 1.88
C LYS A 94 26.57 5.73 2.73
N CYS A 95 27.08 4.99 3.72
CA CYS A 95 26.24 4.20 4.61
C CYS A 95 25.35 5.09 5.49
N GLN A 96 25.89 6.19 6.02
CA GLN A 96 25.14 7.15 6.82
C GLN A 96 24.00 7.80 6.01
N ALA A 97 24.28 8.22 4.77
CA ALA A 97 23.27 8.77 3.86
C ALA A 97 22.14 7.76 3.55
N PHE A 98 22.48 6.49 3.31
CA PHE A 98 21.48 5.44 3.10
C PHE A 98 20.62 5.21 4.34
N LYS A 99 21.24 5.09 5.53
CA LYS A 99 20.54 4.94 6.82
C LYS A 99 19.61 6.12 7.10
N ALA A 100 20.05 7.36 6.85
CA ALA A 100 19.25 8.56 7.03
C ALA A 100 17.98 8.56 6.15
N LYS A 101 18.10 8.18 4.86
CA LYS A 101 16.93 8.03 3.97
C LYS A 101 15.94 6.96 4.47
N MET A 102 16.45 5.85 4.99
CA MET A 102 15.61 4.79 5.55
C MET A 102 14.92 5.21 6.84
N GLN A 103 15.61 5.97 7.70
CA GLN A 103 15.03 6.57 8.91
C GLN A 103 13.95 7.59 8.56
N GLU A 104 14.21 8.51 7.63
CA GLU A 104 13.22 9.47 7.13
C GLU A 104 11.95 8.77 6.65
N LYS A 105 12.09 7.71 5.84
CA LYS A 105 10.96 6.92 5.35
C LYS A 105 10.20 6.24 6.49
N ARG A 106 10.92 5.71 7.48
CA ARG A 106 10.31 5.08 8.67
C ARG A 106 9.54 6.10 9.51
N GLU A 107 10.10 7.28 9.73
CA GLU A 107 9.42 8.35 10.47
C GLU A 107 8.21 8.88 9.71
N LYS A 108 8.29 9.03 8.38
CA LYS A 108 7.11 9.34 7.54
C LYS A 108 6.01 8.29 7.68
N MET A 109 6.36 7.00 7.60
CA MET A 109 5.40 5.91 7.78
C MET A 109 4.79 5.89 9.20
N LYS A 110 5.60 6.15 10.21
CA LYS A 110 5.16 6.28 11.61
C LYS A 110 4.22 7.46 11.80
N ALA A 111 4.52 8.62 11.21
CA ALA A 111 3.65 9.79 11.23
C ALA A 111 2.32 9.51 10.52
N VAL A 112 2.35 8.80 9.39
CA VAL A 112 1.14 8.38 8.69
C VAL A 112 0.27 7.49 9.58
N LYS A 113 0.87 6.48 10.22
CA LYS A 113 0.21 5.56 11.14
C LYS A 113 -0.35 6.29 12.36
N GLY A 114 0.46 7.10 13.04
CA GLY A 114 0.03 7.84 14.23
C GLY A 114 -1.13 8.79 13.93
N ALA A 115 -1.13 9.44 12.77
CA ALA A 115 -2.27 10.26 12.37
C ALA A 115 -3.52 9.46 12.00
N SER A 116 -3.37 8.26 11.43
CA SER A 116 -4.51 7.35 11.25
C SER A 116 -5.08 6.90 12.60
N GLU A 117 -4.23 6.61 13.59
CA GLU A 117 -4.63 6.22 14.95
C GLU A 117 -5.33 7.36 15.69
N ALA A 118 -4.77 8.57 15.65
CA ALA A 118 -5.37 9.75 16.27
C ALA A 118 -6.77 10.07 15.73
N CYS A 119 -7.06 9.70 14.48
CA CYS A 119 -8.34 9.94 13.82
C CYS A 119 -9.31 8.75 13.90
N LEU A 120 -9.01 7.68 14.65
CA LEU A 120 -9.88 6.50 14.70
C LEU A 120 -11.27 6.81 15.29
N ALA A 121 -11.34 7.52 16.42
CA ALA A 121 -12.61 7.88 17.03
C ALA A 121 -13.46 8.79 16.10
N ASP A 122 -12.82 9.73 15.43
CA ASP A 122 -13.48 10.61 14.46
C ASP A 122 -13.94 9.85 13.22
N LYS A 123 -13.15 8.89 12.73
CA LYS A 123 -13.57 7.98 11.66
C LYS A 123 -14.85 7.25 12.03
N GLU A 124 -14.93 6.68 13.23
CA GLU A 124 -16.10 5.92 13.66
C GLU A 124 -17.33 6.82 13.90
N ARG A 125 -17.13 8.06 14.35
CA ARG A 125 -18.25 8.98 14.61
C ARG A 125 -18.77 9.65 13.33
N LEU A 126 -17.86 10.08 12.45
CA LEU A 126 -18.17 10.95 11.30
C LEU A 126 -18.23 10.17 9.98
N CYS A 127 -17.48 9.07 9.85
CA CYS A 127 -17.27 8.37 8.58
C CYS A 127 -17.66 6.89 8.64
N LYS A 128 -18.51 6.46 9.57
CA LYS A 128 -18.92 5.06 9.75
C LYS A 128 -19.52 4.43 8.49
N ASP A 129 -20.22 5.22 7.69
CA ASP A 129 -20.91 4.76 6.48
C ASP A 129 -20.01 4.82 5.23
N VAL A 130 -18.76 5.29 5.37
CA VAL A 130 -17.82 5.41 4.27
C VAL A 130 -17.02 4.12 4.12
N LYS A 131 -17.07 3.53 2.92
CA LYS A 131 -16.31 2.32 2.61
C LYS A 131 -14.79 2.60 2.69
N PRO A 132 -14.01 1.83 3.48
CA PRO A 132 -12.57 2.02 3.54
C PRO A 132 -11.84 1.76 2.21
N GLY A 133 -10.61 2.26 2.11
CA GLY A 133 -9.76 2.14 0.91
C GLY A 133 -9.80 3.37 0.00
N GLU A 134 -8.83 3.46 -0.92
CA GLU A 134 -8.75 4.49 -1.97
C GLU A 134 -8.75 5.94 -1.47
N GLY A 135 -8.39 6.17 -0.21
CA GLY A 135 -8.38 7.51 0.38
C GLY A 135 -9.75 8.06 0.78
N ARG A 136 -10.86 7.33 0.58
CA ARG A 136 -12.22 7.81 0.87
C ARG A 136 -12.44 8.27 2.31
N ILE A 137 -11.89 7.55 3.28
CA ILE A 137 -11.96 7.95 4.70
C ILE A 137 -11.22 9.26 4.95
N MET A 138 -10.07 9.47 4.28
CA MET A 138 -9.32 10.72 4.43
C MET A 138 -10.09 11.91 3.84
N GLU A 139 -10.80 11.70 2.74
CA GLU A 139 -11.69 12.67 2.12
C GLU A 139 -12.88 13.01 3.01
N CYS A 140 -13.56 11.99 3.56
CA CYS A 140 -14.62 12.19 4.54
C CYS A 140 -14.13 12.98 5.77
N LEU A 141 -13.02 12.58 6.38
CA LEU A 141 -12.45 13.30 7.52
C LEU A 141 -12.01 14.73 7.15
N LYS A 142 -11.77 15.04 5.87
CA LYS A 142 -11.45 16.40 5.40
C LYS A 142 -12.73 17.23 5.25
N ALA A 143 -13.82 16.64 4.78
CA ALA A 143 -15.13 17.30 4.75
C ALA A 143 -15.63 17.67 6.15
N HIS A 144 -15.31 16.84 7.16
CA HIS A 144 -15.68 17.08 8.56
C HIS A 144 -14.59 17.76 9.41
N GLU A 145 -13.70 18.55 8.80
CA GLU A 145 -12.53 19.13 9.49
C GLU A 145 -12.88 19.95 10.75
N ALA A 146 -13.97 20.71 10.71
CA ALA A 146 -14.45 21.49 11.85
C ALA A 146 -14.93 20.62 13.02
N GLU A 147 -15.39 19.41 12.73
CA GLU A 147 -15.98 18.48 13.71
C GLU A 147 -14.97 17.45 14.23
N LEU A 148 -13.75 17.44 13.71
CA LEU A 148 -12.69 16.54 14.17
C LEU A 148 -12.28 16.83 15.62
N SER A 149 -11.90 15.77 16.34
CA SER A 149 -11.24 15.90 17.63
C SER A 149 -9.94 16.71 17.51
N GLU A 150 -9.55 17.34 18.61
CA GLU A 150 -8.29 18.07 18.70
C GLU A 150 -7.09 17.20 18.32
N ALA A 151 -7.07 15.96 18.79
CA ALA A 151 -6.04 14.99 18.48
C ALA A 151 -5.93 14.69 16.98
N CYS A 152 -7.05 14.44 16.29
CA CYS A 152 -7.05 14.19 14.85
C CYS A 152 -6.64 15.43 14.04
N ARG A 153 -7.11 16.63 14.42
CA ARG A 153 -6.70 17.89 13.78
C ARG A 153 -5.19 18.12 13.90
N ALA A 154 -4.65 17.97 15.10
CA ALA A 154 -3.22 18.11 15.36
C ALA A 154 -2.39 17.10 14.55
N ALA A 155 -2.85 15.85 14.44
CA ALA A 155 -2.14 14.83 13.69
C ALA A 155 -2.20 15.03 12.16
N LYS A 156 -3.29 15.61 11.63
CA LYS A 156 -3.41 16.01 10.23
C LYS A 156 -2.54 17.21 9.87
N ALA A 157 -2.42 18.19 10.76
CA ALA A 157 -1.57 19.36 10.57
C ALA A 157 -0.08 18.96 10.39
N ASN A 158 0.37 17.90 11.08
CA ASN A 158 1.74 17.38 10.99
C ASN A 158 2.05 16.57 9.71
N LYS A 159 1.09 16.36 8.79
CA LYS A 159 1.33 15.62 7.52
C LYS A 159 1.97 16.46 6.43
N HIS A 160 2.00 17.77 6.59
CA HIS A 160 2.77 18.69 5.78
C HIS A 160 3.81 19.27 6.71
N GLY A 161 5.09 18.97 6.52
CA GLY A 161 6.16 19.57 7.31
C GLY A 161 6.20 21.10 7.13
N LYS A 162 5.34 21.82 7.84
CA LYS A 162 5.41 23.25 8.12
C LYS A 162 4.93 23.51 9.54
N ALA A 163 5.87 24.10 10.28
CA ALA A 163 5.82 24.58 11.64
C ALA A 163 4.50 25.20 12.08
N GLU A 164 4.17 24.93 13.34
CA GLU A 164 3.62 25.87 14.32
C GLU A 164 3.10 27.20 13.76
N LYS A 165 1.78 27.36 13.69
CA LYS A 165 1.21 28.70 13.89
C LYS A 165 0.91 28.82 15.38
N LYS A 166 1.88 29.36 16.12
CA LYS A 166 1.69 29.77 17.51
C LYS A 166 0.45 30.66 17.57
N GLU A 167 -0.48 30.27 18.42
CA GLU A 167 -1.58 31.07 18.88
C GLU A 167 -1.03 32.40 19.42
N LYS A 168 -1.40 33.51 18.80
CA LYS A 168 -1.16 34.85 19.35
C LYS A 168 -2.39 35.17 20.20
N PRO A 169 -2.27 35.45 21.51
CA PRO A 169 -3.43 35.79 22.32
C PRO A 169 -4.07 37.10 21.82
N GLU A 170 -5.39 37.10 21.76
CA GLU A 170 -6.22 38.25 21.38
C GLU A 170 -6.04 39.43 22.34
N PRO A 171 -6.04 40.69 21.87
CA PRO A 171 -6.10 41.85 22.75
C PRO A 171 -7.52 41.96 23.33
N LYS A 172 -7.63 41.92 24.66
CA LYS A 172 -8.85 42.30 25.37
C LYS A 172 -9.17 43.77 25.08
N LYS A 173 -10.31 44.02 24.46
CA LYS A 173 -10.90 45.36 24.36
C LYS A 173 -11.30 45.83 25.76
N GLY A 174 -10.74 46.94 26.20
CA GLY A 174 -11.20 47.78 27.30
C GLY A 174 -11.41 49.18 26.76
#